data_AF-A0A537HFQ9-F1
#
_entry.id   AF-A0A537HFQ9-F1
#
_cell.length_a   1.000
_cell.length_b   1.000
_cell.length_c   1.000
_cell.angle_alpha   90.00
_cell.angle_beta   90.00
_cell.angle_gamma   90.00
#
_symmetry.space_group_name_H-M   'P 1'
#
loop_
_entity.id
_entity.type
_entity.pdbx_description
1 polymer ?
#
loop_
_entity_poly.entity_id
_entity_poly.type
_entity_poly.pdbx_seq_one_letter_code
_entity_poly.pdbx_strand_id
1 'polypeptide(L)' 'MSEIRKAFDAEVLTWKGVSSRPMMGCLCYFYDRKFIGFLVTNGIVVMKLSEKDQTMLKEKFGGKPFEMAGQTG' A
#
# COMPACT_ATOMS: atom_id res chain seq x y z
N MET A 1 -13.26 -2.86 5.72
CA MET A 1 -12.67 -1.96 4.69
C MET A 1 -12.57 -0.50 5.13
N SER A 2 -13.64 0.13 5.63
CA SER A 2 -13.55 1.53 6.08
C SER A 2 -12.53 1.75 7.20
N GLU A 3 -12.35 0.78 8.09
CA GLU A 3 -11.50 0.93 9.28
C GLU A 3 -10.01 0.91 8.94
N ILE A 4 -9.54 -0.10 8.19
CA ILE A 4 -8.15 -0.19 7.71
C ILE A 4 -7.80 1.06 6.90
N ARG A 5 -8.69 1.47 6.00
CA ARG A 5 -8.50 2.70 5.22
C ARG A 5 -8.40 3.92 6.13
N LYS A 6 -9.34 4.12 7.05
CA LYS A 6 -9.35 5.30 7.93
C LYS A 6 -8.11 5.36 8.82
N ALA A 7 -7.70 4.23 9.41
CA ALA A 7 -6.51 4.15 10.24
C ALA A 7 -5.25 4.45 9.43
N PHE A 8 -5.13 3.90 8.22
CA PHE A 8 -3.99 4.14 7.36
C PHE A 8 -3.97 5.58 6.80
N ASP A 9 -5.10 6.11 6.34
CA ASP A 9 -5.24 7.50 5.90
C ASP A 9 -4.86 8.47 7.04
N ALA A 10 -5.29 8.20 8.28
CA ALA A 10 -5.01 9.02 9.44
C ALA A 10 -3.51 9.08 9.81
N GLU A 11 -2.72 8.07 9.45
CA GLU A 11 -1.28 8.05 9.65
C GLU A 11 -0.54 8.57 8.41
N VAL A 12 -0.74 7.92 7.26
CA VAL A 12 0.08 8.12 6.06
C VAL A 12 -0.07 9.53 5.47
N LEU A 13 -1.25 10.15 5.60
CA LEU A 13 -1.49 11.51 5.10
C LEU A 13 -0.90 12.60 5.99
N THR A 14 -0.42 12.24 7.20
CA THR A 14 0.33 13.17 8.06
C THR A 14 1.79 13.29 7.63
N TRP A 15 2.29 12.34 6.83
CA TRP A 15 3.68 12.33 6.40
C TRP A 15 3.92 13.41 5.34
N LYS A 16 4.94 14.24 5.56
CA LYS A 16 5.28 15.33 4.64
C LYS A 16 5.60 14.78 3.25
N GLY A 17 4.90 15.30 2.24
CA GLY A 17 5.08 14.89 0.85
C GLY A 17 4.29 13.65 0.43
N VAL A 18 3.50 13.06 1.34
CA VAL A 18 2.54 12.00 1.00
C VAL A 18 1.22 12.59 0.51
N SER A 19 0.64 11.99 -0.52
CA SER A 19 -0.69 12.30 -1.04
C SER A 19 -1.41 11.01 -1.45
N SER A 20 -2.74 11.02 -1.42
CA SER A 20 -3.55 9.91 -1.94
C SER A 20 -4.32 10.33 -3.20
N ARG A 21 -4.46 9.40 -4.15
CA ARG A 21 -5.22 9.60 -5.39
C ARG A 21 -5.93 8.31 -5.79
N PRO A 22 -7.22 8.35 -6.13
CA PRO A 22 -7.89 7.18 -6.71
C PRO A 22 -7.36 6.90 -8.11
N MET A 23 -6.97 5.66 -8.39
CA MET A 23 -6.44 5.20 -9.68
C MET A 23 -6.82 3.74 -9.91
N MET A 24 -7.28 3.39 -11.12
CA MET A 24 -7.67 2.02 -11.51
C MET A 24 -8.63 1.33 -10.50
N GLY A 25 -9.58 2.09 -9.94
CA GLY A 25 -10.56 1.57 -8.98
C GLY A 25 -10.04 1.36 -7.56
N CYS A 26 -8.78 1.70 -7.26
CA CYS A 26 -8.18 1.59 -5.92
C CYS A 26 -7.67 2.95 -5.42
N LEU A 27 -7.47 3.08 -4.11
CA LEU A 27 -6.84 4.27 -3.52
C LEU A 27 -5.33 4.05 -3.46
N CYS A 28 -4.60 4.91 -4.16
CA CYS A 28 -3.15 4.87 -4.28
C CYS A 28 -2.50 5.98 -3.46
N TYR A 29 -1.32 5.72 -2.89
CA TYR A 29 -0.53 6.65 -2.09
C TYR A 29 0.80 6.94 -2.76
N PHE A 30 1.20 8.21 -2.71
CA PHE A 30 2.39 8.72 -3.37
C PHE A 30 3.21 9.57 -2.42
N TYR A 31 4.52 9.35 -2.36
CA TYR A 31 5.49 10.24 -1.73
C TYR A 31 6.25 10.99 -2.81
N ASP A 32 6.12 12.32 -2.88
CA ASP A 32 6.80 13.17 -3.88
C ASP A 32 6.67 12.59 -5.32
N ARG A 33 5.41 12.28 -5.71
CA ARG A 33 5.04 11.64 -7.00
C ARG A 33 5.51 10.20 -7.20
N LYS A 34 6.24 9.59 -6.25
CA LYS A 34 6.61 8.17 -6.28
C LYS A 34 5.51 7.34 -5.66
N PHE A 35 5.03 6.34 -6.38
CA PHE A 35 4.04 5.38 -5.87
C PHE A 35 4.65 4.54 -4.74
N ILE A 36 4.02 4.57 -3.56
CA ILE A 36 4.49 3.89 -2.33
C ILE A 36 3.56 2.79 -1.87
N GLY A 37 2.26 2.85 -2.20
CA GLY A 37 1.31 1.83 -1.77
C GLY A 37 -0.07 2.04 -2.35
N PHE A 38 -0.93 1.03 -2.23
CA PHE A 38 -2.35 1.14 -2.56
C PHE A 38 -3.20 0.19 -1.71
N LEU A 39 -4.47 0.54 -1.56
CA LEU A 39 -5.45 -0.30 -0.86
C LEU A 39 -6.01 -1.36 -1.80
N VAL A 40 -6.14 -2.58 -1.29
CA VAL A 40 -6.83 -3.70 -1.94
C VAL A 40 -7.90 -4.25 -1.02
N THR A 41 -8.75 -5.15 -1.52
CA THR A 41 -9.77 -5.82 -0.70
C THR A 41 -9.11 -6.51 0.49
N ASN A 42 -9.42 -6.02 1.69
CA ASN A 42 -8.92 -6.47 2.99
C ASN A 42 -7.41 -6.34 3.20
N GLY A 43 -6.73 -5.41 2.54
CA GLY A 43 -5.29 -5.23 2.74
C GLY A 43 -4.72 -3.96 2.18
N ILE A 44 -3.42 -3.81 2.43
CA ILE A 44 -2.60 -2.70 1.93
C ILE A 44 -1.41 -3.32 1.22
N VAL A 45 -1.17 -2.90 -0.01
CA VAL A 45 0.02 -3.26 -0.76
C VAL A 45 1.02 -2.14 -0.59
N VAL A 46 2.18 -2.45 -0.01
CA VAL A 46 3.30 -1.51 0.12
C VAL A 46 4.35 -1.89 -0.92
N MET A 47 4.81 -0.92 -1.69
CA MET A 47 5.79 -1.13 -2.75
C MET A 47 7.15 -0.58 -2.37
N LYS A 48 8.18 -0.97 -3.15
CA LYS A 48 9.57 -0.47 -3.01
C LYS A 48 10.19 -0.73 -1.63
N LEU A 49 9.76 -1.80 -0.97
CA LEU A 49 10.43 -2.32 0.21
C LEU A 49 11.69 -3.07 -0.21
N SER A 50 12.78 -2.86 0.54
CA SER A 50 13.99 -3.69 0.37
C SER A 50 13.69 -5.15 0.73
N GLU A 51 14.48 -6.12 0.24
CA GLU A 51 14.29 -7.53 0.60
C GLU A 51 14.38 -7.77 2.12
N LYS A 52 15.23 -7.00 2.79
CA LYS A 52 15.36 -7.01 4.25
C LYS A 52 14.06 -6.57 4.92
N ASP A 53 13.45 -5.48 4.45
CA ASP A 53 12.19 -4.98 5.02
C ASP A 53 11.03 -5.92 4.70
N GLN A 54 10.99 -6.51 3.50
CA GLN A 54 9.99 -7.49 3.13
C GLN A 54 10.05 -8.73 4.04
N THR A 55 11.25 -9.24 4.31
CA THR A 55 11.46 -10.40 5.18
C THR A 55 11.03 -10.07 6.61
N MET A 56 11.48 -8.93 7.14
CA MET A 56 11.13 -8.48 8.49
C MET A 56 9.62 -8.30 8.66
N LEU A 57 8.94 -7.68 7.68
CA LEU A 57 7.50 -7.49 7.72
C LEU A 57 6.75 -8.82 7.63
N LYS A 58 7.20 -9.74 6.78
CA LYS A 58 6.62 -11.09 6.64
C LYS A 58 6.74 -11.89 7.94
N GLU A 59 7.89 -11.86 8.59
CA GLU A 59 8.11 -12.55 9.87
C GLU A 59 7.29 -11.95 11.00
N LYS A 60 7.18 -10.62 11.05
CA LYS A 60 6.56 -9.91 12.17
C LYS A 60 5.05 -9.83 12.11
N PHE A 61 4.48 -9.63 10.93
CA PHE A 61 3.04 -9.37 10.76
C PHE A 61 2.33 -10.42 9.93
N GLY A 62 3.06 -11.37 9.33
CA GLY A 62 2.55 -12.15 8.23
C GLY A 62 2.40 -11.30 6.98
N GLY A 63 2.59 -11.89 5.81
CA GLY A 63 2.50 -11.16 4.56
C GLY A 63 2.82 -12.04 3.38
N LYS A 64 2.25 -11.70 2.23
CA LYS A 64 2.55 -12.36 0.96
C LYS A 64 2.83 -11.30 -0.11
N PRO A 65 3.69 -11.62 -1.09
CA PRO A 65 3.80 -10.80 -2.28
C PRO A 65 2.42 -10.56 -2.88
N PHE A 66 2.20 -9.33 -3.35
CA PHE A 66 0.96 -9.02 -4.04
C PHE A 66 0.99 -9.64 -5.43
N GLU A 67 0.01 -10.49 -5.72
CA GLU A 67 -0.19 -11.11 -7.02
C GLU A 67 -1.40 -10.46 -7.70
N MET A 68 -1.21 -9.88 -8.88
CA MET A 68 -2.31 -9.37 -9.69
C MET A 68 -3.06 -10.55 -10.30
N ALA A 69 -4.23 -10.89 -9.75
CA ALA A 69 -5.14 -11.84 -10.35
C ALA A 69 -6.04 -11.11 -11.37
N GLY A 70 -5.55 -10.92 -12.59
CA GLY A 70 -6.32 -10.34 -13.70
C GLY A 70 -5.44 -10.01 -14.90
N GLN A 71 -5.79 -10.57 -16.06
CA GLN A 71 -5.09 -10.44 -17.36
C GLN A 71 -4.50 -9.05 -17.62
N THR A 72 -3.19 -8.99 -17.81
CA THR A 72 -2.62 -8.10 -18.82
C THR A 72 -2.86 -8.73 -20.18
N GLY A 73 -3.82 -8.17 -20.94
CA GLY A 73 -3.98 -8.28 -22.40
C GLY A 73 -3.87 -9.66 -23.02
#